data_AF-A0A8H6XWZ7-F1
#
_entry.id   AF-A0A8H6XWZ7-F1
#
_cell.length_a   1.000
_cell.length_b   1.000
_cell.length_c   1.000
_cell.angle_alpha   90.00
_cell.angle_beta   90.00
_cell.angle_gamma   90.00
#
_symmetry.space_group_name_H-M   'P 1'
#
loop_
_entity.id
_entity.type
_entity.pdbx_description
1 polymer ?
#
loop_
_entity_poly.entity_id
_entity_poly.type
_entity_poly.pdbx_seq_one_letter_code
_entity_poly.pdbx_strand_id
1 'polypeptide(L)'
;MNGLKHTAIDRPPLPLYELLGWTRQRNLFASPTEKHGAVLSKFTTSPPGGTPIDFFPPLRYFPSWFPGAHYAGVARAWRPVVRKLYDYPLECVQRQREAGDASPSFLLSQLEEMDNNVSEINYEELKGAAATLFGAELPTRSANYRSLSAYYRETLRWNPVAPLGVPHRSTQDDVYRGMYIPKGSLILANVRGMSLDESTYENPTKFIPERFLLPPLGSGEPHFSCLFGFGRRKCPAVHFVERNLWIAIVSILATCTISNALDEHGNVIVPEASMSDGVDSYPKDLRCVIKPRFKEVEALLEESIILSPTT
;
A
#
# COMPACT_ATOMS: atom_id res chain seq x y z
N MET A 1 -49.78 -25.90 -22.82
CA MET A 1 -48.62 -25.20 -23.40
C MET A 1 -47.71 -24.82 -22.24
N ASN A 2 -46.79 -25.74 -21.91
CA ASN A 2 -45.33 -25.55 -21.96
C ASN A 2 -44.88 -24.46 -20.96
N GLY A 3 -44.37 -24.74 -19.76
CA GLY A 3 -43.48 -25.82 -19.36
C GLY A 3 -42.08 -25.24 -19.15
N LEU A 4 -41.60 -25.20 -17.90
CA LEU A 4 -40.25 -25.60 -17.48
C LEU A 4 -40.03 -25.22 -16.00
N LYS A 5 -40.01 -26.26 -15.17
CA LYS A 5 -39.48 -26.25 -13.81
C LYS A 5 -37.97 -26.00 -13.92
N HIS A 6 -37.45 -24.93 -13.34
CA HIS A 6 -36.01 -24.81 -13.11
C HIS A 6 -35.66 -25.42 -11.76
N THR A 7 -35.08 -26.62 -11.86
CA THR A 7 -34.32 -27.30 -10.82
C THR A 7 -33.26 -26.37 -10.24
N ALA A 8 -33.28 -26.20 -8.92
CA ALA A 8 -32.16 -25.64 -8.17
C ALA A 8 -30.94 -26.55 -8.37
N ILE A 9 -29.96 -26.05 -9.11
CA ILE A 9 -28.63 -26.65 -9.17
C ILE A 9 -27.85 -26.02 -8.02
N ASP A 10 -27.65 -26.79 -6.95
CA ASP A 10 -26.57 -26.57 -5.98
C ASP A 10 -25.24 -26.46 -6.74
N ARG A 11 -24.74 -25.24 -6.91
CA ARG A 11 -23.33 -24.98 -7.20
C ARG A 11 -22.85 -23.91 -6.23
N PRO A 12 -21.69 -24.12 -5.57
CA PRO A 12 -21.08 -23.08 -4.77
C PRO A 12 -20.78 -21.84 -5.63
N PRO A 13 -20.80 -20.64 -5.05
CA PRO A 13 -20.49 -19.41 -5.78
C PRO A 13 -19.11 -19.53 -6.44
N LEU A 14 -19.04 -19.14 -7.72
CA LEU A 14 -17.82 -19.19 -8.50
C LEU A 14 -16.71 -18.38 -7.78
N PRO A 15 -15.48 -18.90 -7.70
CA PRO A 15 -14.36 -18.16 -7.14
C PRO A 15 -14.11 -16.86 -7.94
N LEU A 16 -13.77 -15.79 -7.22
CA LEU A 16 -13.67 -14.38 -7.67
C LEU A 16 -12.93 -14.11 -8.98
N TYR A 17 -12.12 -15.05 -9.49
CA TYR A 17 -11.38 -14.88 -10.73
C TYR A 17 -12.24 -15.00 -12.00
N GLU A 18 -13.40 -15.66 -11.95
CA GLU A 18 -14.30 -15.76 -13.11
C GLU A 18 -15.21 -14.54 -13.28
N LEU A 19 -15.56 -13.86 -12.19
CA LEU A 19 -16.43 -12.67 -12.19
C LEU A 19 -15.75 -11.41 -12.79
N LEU A 20 -14.43 -11.42 -12.96
CA LEU A 20 -13.66 -10.28 -13.45
C LEU A 20 -13.37 -10.32 -14.97
N GLY A 21 -13.87 -11.32 -15.71
CA GLY A 21 -13.68 -11.41 -17.17
C GLY A 21 -12.27 -11.85 -17.62
N TRP A 22 -11.45 -12.39 -16.72
CA TRP A 22 -10.07 -12.83 -17.02
C TRP A 22 -9.99 -14.35 -17.23
N THR A 23 -10.68 -14.88 -18.25
CA THR A 23 -10.54 -16.30 -18.64
C THR A 23 -9.34 -16.60 -19.54
N ARG A 24 -8.53 -15.61 -19.94
CA ARG A 24 -7.46 -15.84 -20.95
C ARG A 24 -6.01 -15.57 -20.55
N GLN A 25 -5.70 -15.32 -19.28
CA GLN A 25 -4.29 -15.17 -18.81
C GLN A 25 -3.90 -16.12 -17.66
N ARG A 26 -4.58 -17.27 -17.56
CA ARG A 26 -4.29 -18.30 -16.54
C ARG A 26 -2.89 -18.93 -16.66
N ASN A 27 -2.19 -18.77 -17.79
CA ASN A 27 -0.97 -19.53 -18.07
C ASN A 27 0.37 -18.79 -17.91
N LEU A 28 0.39 -17.47 -17.62
CA LEU A 28 1.67 -16.76 -17.46
C LEU A 28 2.15 -16.69 -16.01
N PHE A 29 1.27 -16.88 -15.02
CA PHE A 29 1.63 -16.67 -13.61
C PHE A 29 1.13 -17.76 -12.64
N ALA A 30 0.53 -18.85 -13.14
CA ALA A 30 0.01 -19.95 -12.32
C ALA A 30 1.00 -21.12 -12.10
N SER A 31 2.31 -20.87 -12.07
CA SER A 31 3.30 -21.87 -11.64
C SER A 31 4.48 -21.21 -10.89
N PRO A 32 5.18 -21.93 -10.00
CA PRO A 32 4.93 -21.99 -8.56
C PRO A 32 5.27 -20.68 -7.83
N THR A 33 4.37 -20.29 -6.93
CA THR A 33 4.39 -19.10 -6.05
C THR A 33 5.62 -18.97 -5.15
N GLU A 34 6.43 -20.01 -5.00
CA GLU A 34 7.67 -19.99 -4.19
C GLU A 34 8.84 -19.26 -4.87
N LYS A 35 8.92 -19.27 -6.22
CA LYS A 35 10.07 -18.66 -6.92
C LYS A 35 9.93 -17.15 -7.08
N HIS A 36 8.71 -16.65 -7.23
CA HIS A 36 8.46 -15.21 -7.42
C HIS A 36 8.69 -14.40 -6.13
N GLY A 37 8.35 -14.96 -4.96
CA GLY A 37 8.64 -14.36 -3.66
C GLY A 37 10.14 -14.24 -3.38
N ALA A 38 10.94 -15.25 -3.78
CA ALA A 38 12.39 -15.22 -3.68
C ALA A 38 13.05 -14.24 -4.67
N VAL A 39 12.42 -14.00 -5.83
CA VAL A 39 12.90 -13.01 -6.81
C VAL A 39 12.63 -11.60 -6.31
N LEU A 40 11.42 -11.32 -5.78
CA LEU A 40 11.08 -10.03 -5.18
C LEU A 40 11.90 -9.74 -3.91
N SER A 41 12.08 -10.72 -3.01
CA SER A 41 12.89 -10.51 -1.80
C SER A 41 14.37 -10.28 -2.11
N LYS A 42 14.90 -10.88 -3.19
CA LYS A 42 16.27 -10.65 -3.69
C LYS A 42 16.42 -9.32 -4.44
N PHE A 43 15.38 -8.87 -5.11
CA PHE A 43 15.36 -7.55 -5.77
C PHE A 43 15.30 -6.40 -4.75
N THR A 44 14.65 -6.62 -3.61
CA THR A 44 14.58 -5.64 -2.50
C THR A 44 15.77 -5.67 -1.54
N THR A 45 16.66 -6.68 -1.62
CA THR A 45 17.82 -6.83 -0.70
C THR A 45 19.13 -6.24 -1.19
N SER A 46 19.10 -5.33 -2.16
CA SER A 46 20.25 -4.45 -2.42
C SER A 46 19.81 -3.00 -2.31
N PRO A 47 19.52 -2.51 -1.08
CA PRO A 47 19.48 -1.08 -0.85
C PRO A 47 20.82 -0.46 -1.29
N PRO A 48 20.82 0.80 -1.79
CA PRO A 48 22.06 1.52 -2.09
C PRO A 48 23.02 1.44 -0.89
N GLY A 49 24.26 0.99 -1.11
CA GLY A 49 25.23 0.75 -0.02
C GLY A 49 25.23 -0.67 0.55
N GLY A 50 24.47 -1.60 -0.04
CA GLY A 50 24.42 -3.01 0.38
C GLY A 50 25.58 -3.87 -0.11
N THR A 51 26.46 -3.33 -0.97
CA THR A 51 27.54 -4.11 -1.59
C THR A 51 28.91 -3.40 -1.50
N PRO A 52 30.03 -4.13 -1.36
CA PRO A 52 31.37 -3.52 -1.25
C PRO A 52 31.77 -2.62 -2.44
N ILE A 53 31.16 -2.81 -3.61
CA ILE A 53 31.36 -1.97 -4.80
C ILE A 53 30.83 -0.54 -4.61
N ASP A 54 29.82 -0.35 -3.75
CA ASP A 54 29.25 0.96 -3.44
C ASP A 54 30.25 1.84 -2.68
N PHE A 55 31.13 1.21 -1.89
CA PHE A 55 32.18 1.88 -1.11
C PHE A 55 33.54 1.86 -1.83
N PHE A 56 33.78 0.83 -2.65
CA PHE A 56 35.04 0.65 -3.38
C PHE A 56 34.77 0.33 -4.85
N PRO A 57 34.47 1.35 -5.69
CA PRO A 57 34.18 1.18 -7.11
C PRO A 57 35.21 0.36 -7.93
N PRO A 58 36.52 0.37 -7.61
CA PRO A 58 37.50 -0.48 -8.30
C PRO A 58 37.19 -1.98 -8.23
N LEU A 59 36.46 -2.46 -7.20
CA LEU A 59 36.10 -3.86 -7.06
C LEU A 59 35.28 -4.40 -8.25
N ARG A 60 34.65 -3.52 -9.05
CA ARG A 60 33.89 -3.91 -10.26
C ARG A 60 34.70 -4.65 -11.32
N TYR A 61 36.02 -4.49 -11.29
CA TYR A 61 36.95 -5.10 -12.24
C TYR A 61 37.62 -6.38 -11.72
N PHE A 62 37.39 -6.73 -10.46
CA PHE A 62 38.06 -7.89 -9.86
C PHE A 62 37.37 -9.20 -10.26
N PRO A 63 38.12 -10.29 -10.45
CA PRO A 63 37.55 -11.61 -10.71
C PRO A 63 36.61 -12.07 -9.57
N SER A 64 35.60 -12.89 -9.88
CA SER A 64 34.60 -13.31 -8.87
C SER A 64 35.14 -14.17 -7.73
N TRP A 65 36.35 -14.71 -7.87
CA TRP A 65 37.02 -15.47 -6.81
C TRP A 65 37.72 -14.56 -5.78
N PHE A 66 37.89 -13.27 -6.08
CA PHE A 66 38.61 -12.33 -5.22
C PHE A 66 37.78 -11.98 -3.96
N PRO A 67 38.38 -11.90 -2.77
CA PRO A 67 37.68 -11.54 -1.54
C PRO A 67 36.94 -10.19 -1.68
N GLY A 68 35.65 -10.20 -1.40
CA GLY A 68 34.79 -9.02 -1.57
C GLY A 68 34.20 -8.83 -2.97
N ALA A 69 34.63 -9.58 -4.01
CA ALA A 69 34.09 -9.53 -5.38
C ALA A 69 33.11 -10.69 -5.70
N HIS A 70 32.67 -11.45 -4.69
CA HIS A 70 31.75 -12.58 -4.84
C HIS A 70 30.41 -12.19 -5.51
N TYR A 71 29.99 -10.94 -5.37
CA TYR A 71 28.81 -10.37 -6.03
C TYR A 71 28.92 -10.37 -7.56
N ALA A 72 30.13 -10.35 -8.15
CA ALA A 72 30.30 -10.37 -9.60
C ALA A 72 29.77 -11.67 -10.23
N GLY A 73 29.86 -12.78 -9.51
CA GLY A 73 29.25 -14.06 -9.92
C GLY A 73 27.73 -14.00 -9.90
N VAL A 74 27.16 -13.40 -8.84
CA VAL A 74 25.72 -13.18 -8.69
C VAL A 74 25.21 -12.23 -9.77
N ALA A 75 25.84 -11.07 -9.97
CA ALA A 75 25.47 -10.10 -10.99
C ALA A 75 25.45 -10.72 -12.40
N ARG A 76 26.44 -11.57 -12.73
CA ARG A 76 26.46 -12.30 -14.02
C ARG A 76 25.32 -13.31 -14.13
N ALA A 77 25.02 -14.05 -13.06
CA ALA A 77 23.90 -15.00 -13.04
C ALA A 77 22.53 -14.32 -13.17
N TRP A 78 22.39 -13.11 -12.62
CA TRP A 78 21.13 -12.33 -12.64
C TRP A 78 20.96 -11.45 -13.89
N ARG A 79 22.02 -11.21 -14.66
CA ARG A 79 21.98 -10.40 -15.89
C ARG A 79 20.83 -10.77 -16.85
N PRO A 80 20.51 -12.05 -17.11
CA PRO A 80 19.38 -12.42 -17.97
C PRO A 80 18.02 -12.02 -17.37
N VAL A 81 17.87 -12.14 -16.05
CA VAL A 81 16.65 -11.79 -15.32
C VAL A 81 16.44 -10.28 -15.32
N VAL A 82 17.50 -9.51 -15.06
CA VAL A 82 17.46 -8.03 -15.08
C VAL A 82 17.13 -7.52 -16.48
N ARG A 83 17.76 -8.04 -17.54
CA ARG A 83 17.40 -7.65 -18.92
C ARG A 83 15.93 -7.90 -19.22
N LYS A 84 15.44 -9.09 -18.88
CA LYS A 84 14.03 -9.43 -19.07
C LYS A 84 13.09 -8.50 -18.30
N LEU A 85 13.47 -8.03 -17.11
CA LEU A 85 12.67 -7.06 -16.35
C LEU A 85 12.60 -5.70 -17.04
N TYR A 86 13.68 -5.27 -17.70
CA TYR A 86 13.74 -4.00 -18.43
C TYR A 86 13.00 -4.07 -19.78
N ASP A 87 13.09 -5.21 -20.46
CA ASP A 87 12.44 -5.41 -21.76
C ASP A 87 10.93 -5.67 -21.62
N TYR A 88 10.48 -6.30 -20.52
CA TYR A 88 9.09 -6.73 -20.36
C TYR A 88 8.01 -5.63 -20.47
N PRO A 89 8.13 -4.45 -19.79
CA PRO A 89 7.11 -3.40 -19.89
C PRO A 89 6.99 -2.85 -21.31
N LEU A 90 8.12 -2.67 -21.98
CA LEU A 90 8.22 -2.20 -23.34
C LEU A 90 7.60 -3.19 -24.32
N GLU A 91 7.94 -4.49 -24.21
CA GLU A 91 7.34 -5.54 -25.04
C GLU A 91 5.81 -5.59 -24.87
N CYS A 92 5.30 -5.36 -23.66
CA CYS A 92 3.85 -5.33 -23.42
C CYS A 92 3.17 -4.18 -24.17
N VAL A 93 3.75 -2.98 -24.16
CA VAL A 93 3.20 -1.81 -24.86
C VAL A 93 3.32 -1.98 -26.38
N GLN A 94 4.44 -2.51 -26.87
CA GLN A 94 4.63 -2.79 -28.30
C GLN A 94 3.59 -3.81 -28.81
N ARG A 95 3.34 -4.89 -28.06
CA ARG A 95 2.29 -5.87 -28.42
C ARG A 95 0.90 -5.24 -28.48
N GLN A 96 0.56 -4.34 -27.55
CA GLN A 96 -0.72 -3.63 -27.58
C GLN A 96 -0.80 -2.64 -28.75
N ARG A 97 0.32 -1.99 -29.07
CA ARG A 97 0.43 -1.09 -30.20
C ARG A 97 0.22 -1.82 -31.52
N GLU A 98 0.84 -2.98 -31.70
CA GLU A 98 0.66 -3.84 -32.87
C GLU A 98 -0.77 -4.38 -32.99
N ALA A 99 -1.41 -4.68 -31.85
CA ALA A 99 -2.81 -5.12 -31.80
C ALA A 99 -3.83 -3.99 -32.05
N GLY A 100 -3.38 -2.73 -32.09
CA GLY A 100 -4.25 -1.56 -32.24
C GLY A 100 -5.11 -1.24 -31.01
N ASP A 101 -4.78 -1.82 -29.84
CA ASP A 101 -5.51 -1.67 -28.58
C ASP A 101 -4.69 -0.93 -27.49
N ALA A 102 -3.57 -0.31 -27.89
CA ALA A 102 -2.72 0.44 -26.98
C ALA A 102 -3.47 1.59 -26.31
N SER A 103 -3.56 1.52 -24.98
CA SER A 103 -4.08 2.61 -24.17
C SER A 103 -3.05 3.73 -24.02
N PRO A 104 -3.47 5.01 -23.95
CA PRO A 104 -2.58 6.13 -23.67
C PRO A 104 -1.75 5.87 -22.41
N SER A 105 -0.42 5.90 -22.53
CA SER A 105 0.51 5.60 -21.44
C SER A 105 1.85 6.30 -21.63
N PHE A 106 2.61 6.47 -20.54
CA PHE A 106 3.96 7.08 -20.56
C PHE A 106 4.89 6.43 -21.58
N LEU A 107 4.90 5.08 -21.65
CA LEU A 107 5.71 4.35 -22.62
C LEU A 107 5.26 4.60 -24.07
N LEU A 108 3.95 4.65 -24.31
CA LEU A 108 3.41 4.90 -25.64
C LEU A 108 3.75 6.32 -26.12
N SER A 109 3.56 7.34 -25.29
CA SER A 109 3.89 8.73 -25.63
C SER A 109 5.38 8.89 -25.94
N GLN A 110 6.25 8.24 -25.15
CA GLN A 110 7.69 8.30 -25.38
C GLN A 110 8.10 7.56 -26.66
N LEU A 111 7.49 6.40 -26.96
CA LEU A 111 7.73 5.71 -28.23
C LEU A 111 7.27 6.52 -29.44
N GLU A 112 6.14 7.22 -29.34
CA GLU A 112 5.67 8.12 -30.40
C GLU A 112 6.59 9.34 -30.58
N GLU A 113 7.09 9.93 -29.50
CA GLU A 113 8.10 11.01 -29.56
C GLU A 113 9.42 10.54 -30.18
N MET A 114 9.83 9.31 -29.90
CA MET A 114 11.01 8.69 -30.53
C MET A 114 10.80 8.45 -32.03
N ASP A 115 9.63 7.92 -32.44
CA ASP A 115 9.30 7.72 -33.85
C ASP A 115 9.27 9.04 -34.64
N ASN A 116 8.87 10.12 -33.98
CA ASN A 116 8.87 11.48 -34.54
C ASN A 116 10.24 12.19 -34.47
N ASN A 117 11.30 11.52 -33.99
CA ASN A 117 12.64 12.09 -33.76
C ASN A 117 12.64 13.35 -32.86
N VAL A 118 11.70 13.44 -31.91
CA VAL A 118 11.57 14.55 -30.96
C VAL A 118 12.18 14.20 -29.59
N SER A 119 12.31 12.92 -29.28
CA SER A 119 12.82 12.47 -27.98
C SER A 119 14.34 12.66 -27.84
N GLU A 120 14.76 13.26 -26.72
CA GLU A 120 16.17 13.34 -26.29
C GLU A 120 16.62 12.07 -25.52
N ILE A 121 15.68 11.21 -25.14
CA ILE A 121 15.92 10.04 -24.27
C ILE A 121 16.32 8.84 -25.12
N ASN A 122 17.40 8.15 -24.75
CA ASN A 122 17.79 6.94 -25.45
C ASN A 122 16.93 5.73 -25.04
N TYR A 123 16.92 4.69 -25.88
CA TYR A 123 16.05 3.53 -25.69
C TYR A 123 16.32 2.76 -24.39
N GLU A 124 17.58 2.73 -23.93
CA GLU A 124 17.95 2.05 -22.69
C GLU A 124 17.54 2.83 -21.44
N GLU A 125 17.59 4.15 -21.49
CA GLU A 125 17.06 5.05 -20.45
C GLU A 125 15.54 4.95 -20.36
N LEU A 126 14.85 4.88 -21.49
CA LEU A 126 13.40 4.67 -21.52
C LEU A 126 13.03 3.32 -20.89
N LYS A 127 13.74 2.24 -21.24
CA LYS A 127 13.57 0.92 -20.60
C LYS A 127 13.82 0.99 -19.10
N GLY A 128 14.86 1.69 -18.66
CA GLY A 128 15.17 1.85 -17.24
C GLY A 128 14.09 2.61 -16.46
N ALA A 129 13.60 3.72 -17.01
CA ALA A 129 12.49 4.48 -16.44
C ALA A 129 11.22 3.61 -16.36
N ALA A 130 10.89 2.91 -17.43
CA ALA A 130 9.73 2.02 -17.49
C ALA A 130 9.84 0.84 -16.52
N ALA A 131 11.01 0.20 -16.43
CA ALA A 131 11.27 -0.88 -15.48
C ALA A 131 11.14 -0.43 -14.03
N THR A 132 11.58 0.80 -13.73
CA THR A 132 11.48 1.39 -12.40
C THR A 132 10.02 1.66 -12.03
N LEU A 133 9.25 2.28 -12.94
CA LEU A 133 7.82 2.52 -12.75
C LEU A 133 7.04 1.21 -12.59
N PHE A 134 7.30 0.23 -13.47
CA PHE A 134 6.67 -1.08 -13.44
C PHE A 134 7.04 -1.86 -12.16
N GLY A 135 8.30 -1.82 -11.76
CA GLY A 135 8.79 -2.46 -10.54
C GLY A 135 8.21 -1.85 -9.27
N ALA A 136 7.98 -0.54 -9.24
CA ALA A 136 7.28 0.14 -8.15
C ALA A 136 5.79 -0.24 -8.09
N GLU A 137 5.15 -0.46 -9.23
CA GLU A 137 3.74 -0.88 -9.30
C GLU A 137 3.50 -2.34 -8.85
N LEU A 138 4.43 -3.26 -9.10
CA LEU A 138 4.25 -4.69 -8.77
C LEU A 138 3.87 -4.95 -7.29
N PRO A 139 4.59 -4.45 -6.27
CA PRO A 139 4.20 -4.63 -4.87
C PRO A 139 2.89 -3.89 -4.56
N THR A 140 2.67 -2.71 -5.14
CA THR A 140 1.43 -1.91 -5.00
C THR A 140 0.20 -2.59 -5.60
N ARG A 141 0.38 -3.41 -6.65
CA ARG A 141 -0.67 -4.20 -7.31
C ARG A 141 -0.94 -5.54 -6.63
N SER A 142 -0.12 -5.97 -5.67
CA SER A 142 -0.39 -7.19 -4.92
C SER A 142 -1.74 -7.06 -4.20
N ALA A 143 -2.55 -8.13 -4.22
CA ALA A 143 -3.86 -8.11 -3.56
C ALA A 143 -3.72 -7.75 -2.07
N ASN A 144 -2.68 -8.29 -1.42
CA ASN A 144 -2.40 -8.04 -0.01
C ASN A 144 -2.09 -6.56 0.27
N TYR A 145 -1.27 -5.90 -0.57
CA TYR A 145 -0.97 -4.48 -0.41
C TYR A 145 -2.22 -3.62 -0.60
N ARG A 146 -3.02 -3.88 -1.63
CA ARG A 146 -4.25 -3.11 -1.91
C ARG A 146 -5.25 -3.22 -0.79
N SER A 147 -5.51 -4.44 -0.31
CA SER A 147 -6.38 -4.66 0.83
C SER A 147 -5.84 -3.93 2.06
N LEU A 148 -4.57 -4.15 2.42
CA LEU A 148 -4.00 -3.52 3.60
C LEU A 148 -4.01 -1.98 3.55
N SER A 149 -3.74 -1.40 2.36
CA SER A 149 -3.83 0.03 2.14
C SER A 149 -5.25 0.55 2.28
N ALA A 150 -6.25 -0.20 1.84
CA ALA A 150 -7.66 0.13 2.02
C ALA A 150 -8.05 0.11 3.50
N TYR A 151 -7.68 -0.94 4.25
CA TYR A 151 -7.94 -1.03 5.69
C TYR A 151 -7.27 0.10 6.48
N TYR A 152 -6.00 0.40 6.15
CA TYR A 152 -5.25 1.49 6.75
C TYR A 152 -5.95 2.84 6.56
N ARG A 153 -6.33 3.18 5.32
CA ARG A 153 -6.99 4.45 4.98
C ARG A 153 -8.36 4.56 5.65
N GLU A 154 -9.12 3.46 5.66
CA GLU A 154 -10.45 3.45 6.27
C GLU A 154 -10.39 3.57 7.78
N THR A 155 -9.38 2.98 8.44
CA THR A 155 -9.18 3.16 9.88
C THR A 155 -9.00 4.62 10.24
N LEU A 156 -8.16 5.32 9.47
CA LEU A 156 -7.85 6.74 9.71
C LEU A 156 -9.01 7.69 9.37
N ARG A 157 -9.84 7.35 8.38
CA ARG A 157 -11.05 8.12 8.06
C ARG A 157 -12.16 7.86 9.08
N TRP A 158 -12.41 6.59 9.40
CA TRP A 158 -13.56 6.16 10.21
C TRP A 158 -13.47 6.68 11.64
N ASN A 159 -12.27 6.62 12.23
CA ASN A 159 -11.96 7.20 13.54
C ASN A 159 -10.63 7.96 13.51
N PRO A 160 -10.65 9.26 13.15
CA PRO A 160 -9.46 10.09 13.14
C PRO A 160 -8.89 10.24 14.56
N VAL A 161 -7.56 10.11 14.69
CA VAL A 161 -6.85 10.26 15.98
C VAL A 161 -7.16 11.62 16.62
N ALA A 162 -7.21 12.69 15.85
CA ALA A 162 -7.61 14.02 16.33
C ALA A 162 -9.00 14.37 15.76
N PRO A 163 -10.11 14.05 16.45
CA PRO A 163 -11.47 14.30 15.94
C PRO A 163 -11.78 15.81 15.85
N LEU A 164 -11.10 16.63 16.66
CA LEU A 164 -11.11 18.08 16.57
C LEU A 164 -9.69 18.57 16.25
N GLY A 165 -9.59 19.49 15.29
CA GLY A 165 -8.32 20.12 14.95
C GLY A 165 -7.83 21.06 16.04
N VAL A 166 -6.54 21.41 15.99
CA VAL A 166 -5.92 22.34 16.94
C VAL A 166 -6.71 23.65 16.99
N PRO A 167 -7.06 24.15 18.18
CA PRO A 167 -7.83 25.39 18.29
C PRO A 167 -7.12 26.59 17.67
N HIS A 168 -7.84 27.34 16.84
CA HIS A 168 -7.43 28.61 16.28
C HIS A 168 -8.21 29.75 16.91
N ARG A 169 -7.72 30.98 16.79
CA ARG A 169 -8.42 32.18 17.24
C ARG A 169 -8.60 33.16 16.08
N SER A 170 -9.81 33.67 15.87
CA SER A 170 -10.04 34.72 14.87
C SER A 170 -9.32 36.02 15.27
N THR A 171 -8.57 36.61 14.35
CA THR A 171 -7.82 37.86 14.57
C THR A 171 -8.64 39.11 14.25
N GLN A 172 -9.74 38.94 13.53
CA GLN A 172 -10.71 39.95 13.14
C GLN A 172 -12.08 39.29 12.98
N ASP A 173 -13.11 40.12 12.82
CA ASP A 173 -14.44 39.64 12.48
C ASP A 173 -14.43 38.98 11.09
N ASP A 174 -15.23 37.92 10.90
CA ASP A 174 -15.30 37.15 9.67
C ASP A 174 -16.73 36.61 9.42
N VAL A 175 -17.01 36.14 8.21
CA VAL A 175 -18.29 35.50 7.84
C VAL A 175 -18.02 34.21 7.08
N TYR A 176 -18.46 33.08 7.63
CA TYR A 176 -18.33 31.77 7.00
C TYR A 176 -19.72 31.16 6.74
N ARG A 177 -20.03 30.87 5.47
CA ARG A 177 -21.34 30.34 5.04
C ARG A 177 -22.53 31.15 5.58
N GLY A 178 -22.38 32.48 5.59
CA GLY A 178 -23.40 33.40 6.12
C GLY A 178 -23.44 33.53 7.65
N MET A 179 -22.60 32.80 8.39
CA MET A 179 -22.50 32.89 9.84
C MET A 179 -21.42 33.91 10.23
N TYR A 180 -21.78 34.91 11.02
CA TYR A 180 -20.86 35.90 11.57
C TYR A 180 -19.98 35.29 12.68
N ILE A 181 -18.66 35.46 12.58
CA ILE A 181 -17.65 35.00 13.52
C ILE A 181 -16.96 36.24 14.11
N PRO A 182 -17.23 36.59 15.38
CA PRO A 182 -16.56 37.71 16.02
C PRO A 182 -15.05 37.53 16.12
N LYS A 183 -14.31 38.64 16.13
CA LYS A 183 -12.89 38.69 16.50
C LYS A 183 -12.69 38.09 17.89
N GLY A 184 -11.66 37.27 18.02
CA GLY A 184 -11.30 36.61 19.28
C GLY A 184 -12.01 35.27 19.53
N SER A 185 -12.95 34.85 18.67
CA SER A 185 -13.59 33.53 18.74
C SER A 185 -12.60 32.38 18.59
N LEU A 186 -12.82 31.31 19.35
CA LEU A 186 -12.10 30.05 19.20
C LEU A 186 -12.73 29.24 18.06
N ILE A 187 -11.91 28.77 17.13
CA ILE A 187 -12.33 28.00 15.96
C ILE A 187 -11.66 26.63 16.03
N LEU A 188 -12.47 25.58 16.08
CA LEU A 188 -12.01 24.19 16.02
C LEU A 188 -12.49 23.56 14.72
N ALA A 189 -11.57 22.96 13.98
CA ALA A 189 -11.92 22.21 12.78
C ALA A 189 -12.58 20.88 13.19
N ASN A 190 -13.81 20.63 12.75
CA ASN A 190 -14.50 19.37 13.02
C ASN A 190 -14.01 18.28 12.05
N VAL A 191 -12.84 17.72 12.33
CA VAL A 191 -12.20 16.68 11.50
C VAL A 191 -13.07 15.44 11.40
N ARG A 192 -13.68 15.04 12.52
CA ARG A 192 -14.64 13.94 12.54
C ARG A 192 -15.87 14.20 11.67
N GLY A 193 -16.41 15.40 11.71
CA GLY A 193 -17.52 15.80 10.83
C GLY A 193 -17.14 15.73 9.35
N MET A 194 -15.93 16.18 9.00
CA MET A 194 -15.41 16.09 7.62
C MET A 194 -15.17 14.64 7.19
N SER A 195 -14.70 13.77 8.09
CA SER A 195 -14.46 12.37 7.76
C SER A 195 -15.75 11.56 7.57
N LEU A 196 -16.87 12.10 8.05
CA LEU A 196 -18.21 11.53 7.94
C LEU A 196 -19.13 12.27 6.95
N ASP A 197 -18.59 13.13 6.10
CA ASP A 197 -19.38 13.92 5.15
C ASP A 197 -20.00 13.00 4.07
N GLU A 198 -21.32 12.86 4.09
CA GLU A 198 -22.10 12.06 3.14
C GLU A 198 -22.03 12.56 1.70
N SER A 199 -21.64 13.84 1.48
CA SER A 199 -21.40 14.35 0.14
C SER A 199 -20.11 13.81 -0.49
N THR A 200 -19.21 13.27 0.34
CA THR A 200 -17.91 12.74 -0.09
C THR A 200 -17.82 11.22 0.03
N TYR A 201 -18.35 10.65 1.12
CA TYR A 201 -18.22 9.23 1.45
C TYR A 201 -19.59 8.56 1.53
N GLU A 202 -19.77 7.44 0.83
CA GLU A 202 -21.03 6.70 0.88
C GLU A 202 -21.13 5.89 2.19
N ASN A 203 -22.27 5.94 2.89
CA ASN A 203 -22.46 5.28 4.18
C ASN A 203 -21.29 5.54 5.16
N PRO A 204 -20.95 6.81 5.46
CA PRO A 204 -19.68 7.18 6.07
C PRO A 204 -19.46 6.61 7.48
N THR A 205 -20.56 6.28 8.17
CA THR A 205 -20.53 5.70 9.52
C THR A 205 -20.17 4.21 9.53
N LYS A 206 -20.25 3.54 8.37
CA LYS A 206 -19.83 2.14 8.22
C LYS A 206 -18.34 2.08 7.88
N PHE A 207 -17.65 1.11 8.47
CA PHE A 207 -16.27 0.77 8.13
C PHE A 207 -16.26 -0.07 6.85
N ILE A 208 -15.91 0.54 5.73
CA ILE A 208 -15.89 -0.07 4.39
C ILE A 208 -14.54 0.22 3.73
N PRO A 209 -13.50 -0.62 3.95
CA PRO A 209 -12.18 -0.43 3.35
C PRO A 209 -12.20 -0.33 1.82
N GLU A 210 -13.05 -1.14 1.19
CA GLU A 210 -13.16 -1.27 -0.26
C GLU A 210 -13.45 0.05 -0.95
N ARG A 211 -13.98 1.06 -0.23
CA ARG A 211 -14.24 2.39 -0.79
C ARG A 211 -12.98 3.03 -1.42
N PHE A 212 -11.80 2.73 -0.89
CA PHE A 212 -10.53 3.26 -1.41
C PHE A 212 -9.91 2.46 -2.54
N LEU A 213 -10.53 1.34 -2.93
CA LEU A 213 -10.11 0.56 -4.08
C LEU A 213 -10.73 1.14 -5.35
N LEU A 214 -9.97 1.14 -6.45
CA LEU A 214 -10.47 1.59 -7.74
C LEU A 214 -11.52 0.60 -8.31
N PRO A 215 -12.49 1.07 -9.10
CA PRO A 215 -13.40 0.19 -9.83
C PRO A 215 -12.65 -0.85 -10.68
N PRO A 216 -13.14 -2.11 -10.77
CA PRO A 216 -14.38 -2.63 -10.19
C PRO A 216 -14.24 -3.16 -8.75
N LEU A 217 -13.08 -3.00 -8.11
CA LEU A 217 -12.81 -3.56 -6.77
C LEU A 217 -13.43 -2.73 -5.63
N GLY A 218 -13.85 -1.50 -5.92
CA GLY A 218 -14.39 -0.54 -4.94
C GLY A 218 -14.98 0.68 -5.61
N SER A 219 -15.38 1.68 -4.81
CA SER A 219 -15.99 2.93 -5.27
C SER A 219 -14.98 4.00 -5.72
N GLY A 220 -13.70 3.86 -5.37
CA GLY A 220 -12.65 4.81 -5.74
C GLY A 220 -12.76 6.15 -5.01
N GLU A 221 -13.32 6.17 -3.80
CA GLU A 221 -13.54 7.37 -3.00
C GLU A 221 -12.22 8.06 -2.60
N PRO A 222 -12.25 9.40 -2.44
CA PRO A 222 -11.04 10.18 -2.25
C PRO A 222 -10.39 9.95 -0.88
N HIS A 223 -9.05 9.91 -0.87
CA HIS A 223 -8.27 9.76 0.35
C HIS A 223 -8.56 10.89 1.36
N PHE A 224 -8.79 10.53 2.63
CA PHE A 224 -9.04 11.49 3.70
C PHE A 224 -7.77 12.23 4.12
N SER A 225 -7.45 13.31 3.42
CA SER A 225 -6.20 14.07 3.61
C SER A 225 -6.20 15.01 4.83
N CYS A 226 -7.36 15.26 5.43
CA CYS A 226 -7.54 16.22 6.53
C CYS A 226 -7.03 15.71 7.89
N LEU A 227 -6.69 14.42 8.01
CA LEU A 227 -6.18 13.83 9.26
C LEU A 227 -5.01 14.62 9.86
N PHE A 228 -4.09 15.07 8.99
CA PHE A 228 -2.88 15.78 9.38
C PHE A 228 -3.02 17.31 9.34
N GLY A 229 -4.26 17.80 9.31
CA GLY A 229 -4.56 19.22 9.16
C GLY A 229 -4.36 19.72 7.72
N PHE A 230 -4.47 21.04 7.56
CA PHE A 230 -4.54 21.70 6.25
C PHE A 230 -3.78 23.04 6.25
N GLY A 231 -3.45 23.49 5.04
CA GLY A 231 -2.73 24.76 4.83
C GLY A 231 -1.30 24.74 5.38
N ARG A 232 -0.79 25.92 5.75
CA ARG A 232 0.60 26.13 6.21
C ARG A 232 0.96 25.43 7.52
N ARG A 233 -0.03 24.94 8.28
CA ARG A 233 0.14 24.25 9.57
C ARG A 233 -0.16 22.75 9.47
N LYS A 234 -0.23 22.20 8.26
CA LYS A 234 -0.28 20.76 8.03
C LYS A 234 0.91 20.10 8.73
N CYS A 235 0.65 18.97 9.39
CA CYS A 235 1.65 18.27 10.18
C CYS A 235 2.92 18.02 9.35
N PRO A 236 4.08 18.54 9.78
CA PRO A 236 5.33 18.36 9.04
C PRO A 236 5.78 16.89 9.03
N ALA A 237 5.31 16.09 10.00
CA ALA A 237 5.67 14.69 10.15
C ALA A 237 4.77 13.73 9.35
N VAL A 238 3.86 14.21 8.49
CA VAL A 238 2.90 13.35 7.76
C VAL A 238 3.58 12.16 7.07
N HIS A 239 4.65 12.41 6.31
CA HIS A 239 5.37 11.36 5.58
C HIS A 239 6.14 10.41 6.51
N PHE A 240 6.61 10.92 7.66
CA PHE A 240 7.26 10.09 8.66
C PHE A 240 6.24 9.16 9.32
N VAL A 241 5.09 9.69 9.75
CA VAL A 241 4.03 8.92 10.41
C VAL A 241 3.41 7.89 9.47
N GLU A 242 3.03 8.28 8.24
CA GLU A 242 2.43 7.36 7.27
C GLU A 242 3.36 6.18 6.96
N ARG A 243 4.65 6.44 6.73
CA ARG A 243 5.63 5.38 6.43
C ARG A 243 5.90 4.48 7.63
N ASN A 244 6.10 5.06 8.82
CA ASN A 244 6.37 4.27 10.02
C ASN A 244 5.17 3.42 10.43
N LEU A 245 3.96 3.98 10.36
CA LEU A 245 2.74 3.25 10.68
C LEU A 245 2.50 2.12 9.66
N TRP A 246 2.74 2.37 8.39
CA TRP A 246 2.69 1.34 7.36
C TRP A 246 3.69 0.20 7.63
N ILE A 247 4.96 0.53 7.90
CA ILE A 247 6.00 -0.45 8.22
C ILE A 247 5.64 -1.24 9.47
N ALA A 248 5.14 -0.58 10.51
CA ALA A 248 4.71 -1.24 11.74
C ALA A 248 3.58 -2.23 11.47
N ILE A 249 2.52 -1.81 10.76
CA ILE A 249 1.38 -2.68 10.42
C ILE A 249 1.85 -3.89 9.62
N VAL A 250 2.63 -3.67 8.55
CA VAL A 250 3.14 -4.75 7.70
C VAL A 250 4.02 -5.70 8.50
N SER A 251 4.93 -5.16 9.33
CA SER A 251 5.83 -5.98 10.14
C SER A 251 5.04 -6.84 11.11
N ILE A 252 4.13 -6.24 11.89
CA ILE A 252 3.27 -6.95 12.84
C ILE A 252 2.46 -8.04 12.13
N LEU A 253 1.83 -7.75 10.99
CA LEU A 253 1.03 -8.75 10.28
C LEU A 253 1.86 -9.86 9.63
N ALA A 254 3.10 -9.56 9.24
CA ALA A 254 4.04 -10.53 8.66
C ALA A 254 4.66 -11.44 9.73
N THR A 255 4.92 -10.91 10.93
CA THR A 255 5.61 -11.62 12.01
C THR A 255 4.65 -12.24 13.02
N CYS A 256 3.48 -11.64 13.23
CA CYS A 256 2.53 -12.03 14.26
C CYS A 256 1.16 -12.42 13.70
N THR A 257 0.48 -13.28 14.44
CA THR A 257 -0.94 -13.55 14.32
C THR A 257 -1.65 -12.80 15.44
N ILE A 258 -2.66 -12.02 15.06
CA ILE A 258 -3.51 -11.29 16.00
C ILE A 258 -4.85 -12.04 16.09
N SER A 259 -5.27 -12.38 17.29
CA SER A 259 -6.56 -13.01 17.57
C SER A 259 -7.25 -12.34 18.74
N ASN A 260 -8.55 -12.58 18.89
CA ASN A 260 -9.32 -12.08 20.02
C ASN A 260 -8.77 -12.61 21.35
N ALA A 261 -8.90 -11.82 22.40
CA ALA A 261 -8.66 -12.27 23.76
C ALA A 261 -9.78 -13.20 24.24
N LEU A 262 -9.49 -13.98 25.27
CA LEU A 262 -10.46 -14.83 25.96
C LEU A 262 -10.74 -14.26 27.35
N ASP A 263 -11.98 -14.38 27.83
CA ASP A 263 -12.35 -14.06 29.21
C ASP A 263 -11.95 -15.20 30.18
N GLU A 264 -12.21 -15.00 31.48
CA GLU A 264 -11.92 -15.98 32.53
C GLU A 264 -12.64 -17.33 32.35
N HIS A 265 -13.68 -17.36 31.50
CA HIS A 265 -14.48 -18.53 31.19
C HIS A 265 -14.13 -19.15 29.82
N GLY A 266 -13.14 -18.61 29.12
CA GLY A 266 -12.69 -19.08 27.81
C GLY A 266 -13.55 -18.59 26.63
N ASN A 267 -14.46 -17.64 26.83
CA ASN A 267 -15.26 -17.06 25.74
C ASN A 267 -14.47 -15.98 25.01
N VAL A 268 -14.73 -15.84 23.71
CA VAL A 268 -14.12 -14.82 22.86
C VAL A 268 -14.58 -13.42 23.27
N ILE A 269 -13.65 -12.57 23.67
CA ILE A 269 -13.87 -11.13 23.85
C ILE A 269 -13.82 -10.49 22.46
N VAL A 270 -14.97 -10.01 21.97
CA VAL A 270 -15.02 -9.21 20.74
C VAL A 270 -14.77 -7.75 21.13
N PRO A 271 -13.68 -7.11 20.65
CA PRO A 271 -13.43 -5.71 20.96
C PRO A 271 -14.55 -4.83 20.41
N GLU A 272 -15.14 -4.01 21.27
CA GLU A 272 -16.06 -2.97 20.83
C GLU A 272 -15.24 -1.77 20.34
N ALA A 273 -15.63 -1.17 19.21
CA ALA A 273 -14.98 0.03 18.66
C ALA A 273 -15.34 1.30 19.45
N SER A 274 -15.31 1.23 20.78
CA SER A 274 -15.52 2.36 21.68
C SER A 274 -14.21 3.16 21.80
N MET A 275 -14.30 4.46 21.52
CA MET A 275 -13.14 5.36 21.54
C MET A 275 -13.08 6.18 22.81
N SER A 276 -11.87 6.59 23.18
CA SER A 276 -11.61 7.56 24.25
C SER A 276 -12.25 8.91 23.94
N ASP A 277 -12.57 9.62 25.00
CA ASP A 277 -13.01 11.01 24.96
C ASP A 277 -11.78 11.89 25.23
N GLY A 278 -11.52 12.90 24.40
CA GLY A 278 -10.33 13.74 24.56
C GLY A 278 -9.90 14.45 23.29
N VAL A 279 -8.72 15.09 23.37
CA VAL A 279 -8.06 15.71 22.22
C VAL A 279 -7.60 14.65 21.22
N ASP A 280 -7.07 13.54 21.75
CA ASP A 280 -6.69 12.36 21.00
C ASP A 280 -7.67 11.22 21.25
N SER A 281 -8.00 10.48 20.19
CA SER A 281 -8.93 9.37 20.16
C SER A 281 -8.18 8.06 19.96
N TYR A 282 -8.44 7.09 20.83
CA TYR A 282 -7.89 5.74 20.80
C TYR A 282 -8.90 4.74 21.35
N PRO A 283 -8.81 3.44 20.98
CA PRO A 283 -9.72 2.42 21.49
C PRO A 283 -9.63 2.30 23.02
N LYS A 284 -10.79 2.25 23.71
CA LYS A 284 -10.86 2.09 25.17
C LYS A 284 -10.42 0.69 25.63
N ASP A 285 -10.77 -0.34 24.86
CA ASP A 285 -10.37 -1.72 25.11
C ASP A 285 -9.83 -2.33 23.81
N LEU A 286 -8.55 -2.72 23.83
CA LEU A 286 -7.86 -3.39 22.72
C LEU A 286 -7.27 -4.74 23.17
N ARG A 287 -7.89 -5.40 24.15
CA ARG A 287 -7.45 -6.73 24.57
C ARG A 287 -7.48 -7.68 23.38
N CYS A 288 -6.29 -8.13 22.99
CA CYS A 288 -6.08 -9.09 21.93
C CYS A 288 -4.89 -9.98 22.30
N VAL A 289 -4.80 -11.12 21.63
CA VAL A 289 -3.68 -12.05 21.73
C VAL A 289 -2.83 -11.88 20.50
N ILE A 290 -1.58 -11.50 20.69
CA ILE A 290 -0.59 -11.37 19.62
C ILE A 290 0.43 -12.49 19.83
N LYS A 291 0.55 -13.38 18.84
CA LYS A 291 1.49 -14.51 18.89
C LYS A 291 2.42 -14.49 17.68
N PRO A 292 3.71 -14.83 17.83
CA PRO A 292 4.60 -15.01 16.70
C PRO A 292 4.04 -16.05 15.72
N ARG A 293 4.17 -15.81 14.41
CA ARG A 293 3.81 -16.78 13.35
C ARG A 293 4.81 -17.92 13.25
N PHE A 294 6.07 -17.64 13.58
CA PHE A 294 7.21 -18.55 13.39
C PHE A 294 8.07 -18.53 14.65
N LYS A 295 8.76 -19.64 14.95
CA LYS A 295 9.63 -19.76 16.12
C LYS A 295 10.83 -18.82 16.06
N GLU A 296 11.33 -18.57 14.85
CA GLU A 296 12.45 -17.67 14.59
C GLU A 296 12.09 -16.21 14.93
N VAL A 297 10.82 -15.84 14.75
CA VAL A 297 10.30 -14.52 15.13
C VAL A 297 10.17 -14.40 16.64
N GLU A 298 9.79 -15.48 17.34
CA GLU A 298 9.71 -15.50 18.81
C GLU A 298 11.05 -15.13 19.43
N ALA A 299 12.15 -15.74 18.98
CA ALA A 299 13.50 -15.41 19.44
C ALA A 299 13.89 -13.93 19.17
N LEU A 300 13.54 -13.40 17.99
CA LEU A 300 13.79 -11.98 17.65
C LEU A 300 12.97 -11.01 18.52
N LEU A 301 11.72 -11.36 18.83
CA LEU A 301 10.87 -10.55 19.70
C LEU A 301 11.35 -10.58 21.15
N GLU A 302 11.77 -11.75 21.66
CA GLU A 302 12.36 -11.88 23.00
C GLU A 302 13.64 -11.04 23.13
N GLU A 303 14.52 -11.06 22.13
CA GLU A 303 15.72 -10.23 22.09
C GLU A 303 15.39 -8.72 22.11
N SER A 304 14.33 -8.30 21.39
CA SER A 304 13.89 -6.91 21.36
C SER A 304 13.32 -6.40 22.70
N ILE A 305 12.68 -7.28 23.47
CA ILE A 305 12.15 -6.95 24.81
C ILE A 305 13.31 -6.73 25.78
N ILE A 306 14.38 -7.53 25.69
CA ILE A 306 15.57 -7.42 26.55
C ILE A 306 16.33 -6.10 26.30
N LEU A 307 16.31 -5.59 25.06
CA LEU A 307 16.96 -4.33 24.68
C LEU A 307 16.15 -3.07 25.04
N SER A 308 14.89 -3.23 25.44
CA SER A 308 14.03 -2.12 25.86
C SER A 308 14.21 -1.90 27.35
N PRO A 309 14.79 -0.77 27.82
CA PRO A 309 14.91 -0.52 29.24
C PRO A 309 13.50 -0.47 29.83
N THR A 310 13.22 -1.36 30.79
CA THR A 310 12.02 -1.29 31.63
C THR A 310 12.02 0.04 32.37
N THR A 311 11.27 1.01 31.85
CA THR A 311 10.89 2.25 32.55
C THR A 311 9.63 2.03 33.38
#